data_AF-A0A8I2AAP9-F1
#
_entry.id   AF-A0A8I2AAP9-F1
#
_cell.length_a   1.000
_cell.length_b   1.000
_cell.length_c   1.000
_cell.angle_alpha   90.00
_cell.angle_beta   90.00
_cell.angle_gamma   90.00
#
_symmetry.space_group_name_H-M   'P 1'
#
loop_
_entity.id
_entity.type
_entity.pdbx_description
1 polymer ?
#
loop_
_entity_poly.entity_id
_entity_poly.type
_entity_poly.pdbx_seq_one_letter_code
_entity_poly.pdbx_strand_id
1 'polypeptide(L)'
;MKKEWKNKWDSIVKKVFSVESLPVQPLWLNFQRKQDEEEFTNQYYKNILTRVRVWMLISTSGILLLQFIDYLLTGKFMNDAFAIRFEIFLPFSLLFILITFTNLYIDFFQYLNLLWIFMTSLGGIITAILCPEASLPFILASMALFFIASFVLFGLKPYFALIGNTILAIGLLWILINQKILHPSYTWPIIILLFIFLIVGYYAGWKIELLERKLYWSVKKQKSF
;
A
#
# COMPACT_ATOMS: atom_id res chain seq x y z
N MET A 1 36.84 -5.77 -8.07
CA MET A 1 35.49 -5.48 -8.65
C MET A 1 34.31 -6.07 -7.90
N LYS A 2 33.84 -7.33 -8.07
CA LYS A 2 32.59 -7.81 -7.42
C LYS A 2 32.57 -7.67 -5.88
N LYS A 3 33.72 -7.87 -5.22
CA LYS A 3 33.86 -7.82 -3.76
C LYS A 3 33.83 -6.37 -3.22
N GLU A 4 34.43 -5.42 -3.92
CA GLU A 4 34.41 -3.99 -3.55
C GLU A 4 33.03 -3.37 -3.71
N TRP A 5 32.33 -3.70 -4.80
CA TRP A 5 30.95 -3.24 -5.02
C TRP A 5 30.01 -3.77 -3.94
N LYS A 6 30.15 -5.04 -3.55
CA LYS A 6 29.40 -5.62 -2.43
C LYS A 6 29.70 -4.89 -1.12
N ASN A 7 30.96 -4.66 -0.80
CA ASN A 7 31.34 -3.96 0.43
C ASN A 7 30.81 -2.51 0.47
N LYS A 8 30.83 -1.81 -0.67
CA LYS A 8 30.29 -0.45 -0.80
C LYS A 8 28.77 -0.43 -0.64
N TRP A 9 28.07 -1.39 -1.24
CA TRP A 9 26.63 -1.55 -1.10
C TRP A 9 26.23 -1.86 0.35
N ASP A 10 26.91 -2.82 0.99
CA ASP A 10 26.64 -3.20 2.38
C ASP A 10 26.86 -2.01 3.34
N SER A 11 27.86 -1.16 3.05
CA SER A 11 28.12 0.08 3.79
C SER A 11 26.97 1.08 3.66
N ILE A 12 26.48 1.32 2.43
CA ILE A 12 25.35 2.22 2.18
C ILE A 12 24.08 1.70 2.87
N VAL A 13 23.77 0.42 2.71
CA VAL A 13 22.59 -0.21 3.33
C VAL A 13 22.65 -0.08 4.85
N LYS A 14 23.79 -0.36 5.47
CA LYS A 14 23.95 -0.20 6.93
C LYS A 14 23.79 1.25 7.39
N LYS A 15 24.25 2.22 6.58
CA LYS A 15 24.14 3.64 6.90
C LYS A 15 22.71 4.17 6.79
N VAL A 16 22.00 3.80 5.71
CA VAL A 16 20.63 4.28 5.44
C VAL A 16 19.59 3.52 6.25
N PHE A 17 19.75 2.20 6.34
CA PHE A 17 18.85 1.27 7.03
C PHE A 17 19.52 0.72 8.30
N SER A 18 19.98 1.61 9.17
CA SER A 18 20.56 1.20 10.45
C SER A 18 19.49 0.60 11.36
N VAL A 19 19.71 -0.64 11.77
CA VAL A 19 18.84 -1.39 12.71
C VAL A 19 19.46 -1.49 14.11
N GLU A 20 20.53 -0.73 14.38
CA GLU A 20 21.26 -0.74 15.66
C GLU A 20 21.59 -2.17 16.11
N SER A 21 21.33 -2.51 17.39
CA SER A 21 21.57 -3.83 17.97
C SER A 21 20.35 -4.77 17.89
N LEU A 22 19.36 -4.46 17.05
CA LEU A 22 18.23 -5.37 16.85
C LEU A 22 18.64 -6.57 16.00
N PRO A 23 18.24 -7.81 16.38
CA PRO A 23 18.51 -9.01 15.61
C PRO A 23 17.53 -9.14 14.44
N VAL A 24 17.49 -8.13 13.58
CA VAL A 24 16.62 -8.07 12.38
C VAL A 24 17.46 -7.88 11.12
N GLN A 25 16.93 -8.30 9.98
CA GLN A 25 17.56 -8.02 8.69
C GLN A 25 17.34 -6.54 8.29
N PRO A 26 18.38 -5.77 7.90
CA PRO A 26 18.26 -4.33 7.68
C PRO A 26 17.19 -3.90 6.67
N LEU A 27 17.04 -4.62 5.56
CA LEU A 27 16.10 -4.22 4.51
C LEU A 27 14.68 -4.69 4.81
N TRP A 28 14.51 -5.96 5.18
CA TRP A 28 13.20 -6.62 5.28
C TRP A 28 12.62 -6.59 6.69
N LEU A 29 13.44 -6.23 7.67
CA LEU A 29 13.13 -6.13 9.09
C LEU A 29 12.69 -7.41 9.79
N ASN A 30 12.63 -8.56 9.10
CA ASN A 30 12.38 -9.84 9.74
C ASN A 30 13.42 -10.13 10.83
N PHE A 31 12.96 -10.64 11.98
CA PHE A 31 13.84 -11.17 13.01
C PHE A 31 14.65 -12.34 12.46
N GLN A 32 15.91 -12.46 12.90
CA GLN A 32 16.80 -13.56 12.51
C GLN A 32 16.28 -14.92 13.00
N ARG A 33 15.58 -14.93 14.12
CA ARG A 33 14.94 -16.13 14.67
C ARG A 33 13.46 -16.16 14.27
N LYS A 34 13.03 -17.29 13.70
CA LYS A 34 11.65 -17.48 13.23
C LYS A 34 10.62 -17.34 14.36
N GLN A 35 10.92 -17.85 15.55
CA GLN A 35 10.04 -17.75 16.71
C GLN A 35 9.77 -16.30 17.13
N ASP A 36 10.80 -15.45 17.11
CA ASP A 36 10.67 -14.03 17.43
C ASP A 36 9.80 -13.30 16.39
N GLU A 37 9.93 -13.69 15.12
CA GLU A 37 9.12 -13.16 14.03
C GLU A 37 7.65 -13.57 14.15
N GLU A 38 7.38 -14.84 14.44
CA GLU A 38 6.01 -15.37 14.61
C GLU A 38 5.32 -14.73 15.81
N GLU A 39 6.02 -14.59 16.94
CA GLU A 39 5.51 -13.93 18.14
C GLU A 39 5.22 -12.44 17.90
N PHE A 40 6.17 -11.72 17.29
CA PHE A 40 5.97 -10.32 16.90
C PHE A 40 4.76 -10.18 15.98
N THR A 41 4.69 -11.01 14.93
CA THR A 41 3.64 -10.96 13.92
C THR A 41 2.25 -11.18 14.54
N ASN A 42 2.13 -12.18 15.40
CA ASN A 42 0.87 -12.51 16.09
C ASN A 42 0.40 -11.41 17.04
N GLN A 43 1.32 -10.71 17.71
CA GLN A 43 0.98 -9.59 18.59
C GLN A 43 0.67 -8.33 17.78
N TYR A 44 1.56 -7.97 16.86
CA TYR A 44 1.49 -6.74 16.08
C TYR A 44 0.24 -6.68 15.20
N TYR A 45 -0.05 -7.73 14.42
CA TYR A 45 -1.19 -7.71 13.51
C TYR A 45 -2.51 -7.59 14.26
N LYS A 46 -2.67 -8.27 15.41
CA LYS A 46 -3.85 -8.11 16.28
C LYS A 46 -4.02 -6.67 16.74
N ASN A 47 -2.92 -6.00 17.12
CA ASN A 47 -2.96 -4.63 17.62
C ASN A 47 -3.35 -3.60 16.54
N ILE A 48 -3.01 -3.86 15.27
CA ILE A 48 -3.30 -2.92 14.18
C ILE A 48 -4.61 -3.22 13.44
N LEU A 49 -5.33 -4.30 13.76
CA LEU A 49 -6.58 -4.69 13.06
C LEU A 49 -7.60 -3.56 12.98
N THR A 50 -7.87 -2.89 14.11
CA THR A 50 -8.84 -1.79 14.15
C THR A 50 -8.44 -0.66 13.20
N ARG A 51 -7.15 -0.30 13.18
CA ARG A 51 -6.61 0.72 12.27
C ARG A 51 -6.83 0.30 10.81
N VAL A 52 -6.48 -0.94 10.45
CA VAL A 52 -6.62 -1.43 9.07
C VAL A 52 -8.08 -1.41 8.64
N ARG A 53 -9.01 -1.90 9.48
CA ARG A 53 -10.45 -1.87 9.20
C ARG A 53 -10.99 -0.47 8.95
N VAL A 54 -10.62 0.48 9.81
CA VAL A 54 -11.02 1.88 9.66
C VAL A 54 -10.50 2.46 8.35
N TRP A 55 -9.24 2.21 7.99
CA TRP A 55 -8.70 2.70 6.72
C TRP A 55 -9.32 2.01 5.51
N MET A 56 -9.63 0.71 5.58
CA MET A 56 -10.40 0.05 4.52
C MET A 56 -11.76 0.70 4.34
N LEU A 57 -12.50 0.95 5.42
CA LEU A 57 -13.79 1.64 5.39
C LEU A 57 -13.69 3.06 4.81
N ILE A 58 -12.69 3.83 5.22
CA ILE A 58 -12.43 5.19 4.72
C ILE A 58 -12.11 5.15 3.23
N SER A 59 -11.23 4.26 2.78
CA SER A 59 -10.88 4.12 1.36
C SER A 59 -12.08 3.67 0.52
N THR A 60 -12.86 2.70 0.99
CA THR A 60 -14.09 2.26 0.33
C THR A 60 -15.07 3.43 0.22
N SER A 61 -15.32 4.14 1.31
CA SER A 61 -16.21 5.31 1.33
C SER A 61 -15.72 6.41 0.39
N GLY A 62 -14.41 6.70 0.39
CA GLY A 62 -13.80 7.68 -0.49
C GLY A 62 -14.01 7.36 -1.97
N ILE A 63 -13.88 6.10 -2.37
CA ILE A 63 -14.14 5.68 -3.76
C ILE A 63 -15.62 5.83 -4.13
N LEU A 64 -16.54 5.50 -3.22
CA LEU A 64 -17.97 5.72 -3.47
C LEU A 64 -18.32 7.21 -3.55
N LEU A 65 -17.67 8.05 -2.75
CA LEU A 65 -17.87 9.49 -2.74
C LEU A 65 -17.50 10.14 -4.08
N LEU A 66 -16.60 9.54 -4.87
CA LEU A 66 -16.29 9.99 -6.23
C LEU A 66 -17.54 9.99 -7.14
N GLN A 67 -18.54 9.15 -6.89
CA GLN A 67 -19.79 9.19 -7.65
C GLN A 67 -20.55 10.50 -7.46
N PHE A 68 -20.51 11.05 -6.24
CA PHE A 68 -21.12 12.34 -5.98
C PHE A 68 -20.36 13.46 -6.66
N ILE A 69 -19.02 13.36 -6.76
CA ILE A 69 -18.22 14.31 -7.54
C ILE A 69 -18.61 14.23 -9.03
N ASP A 70 -18.69 13.03 -9.60
CA ASP A 70 -19.12 12.85 -10.99
C ASP A 70 -20.51 13.47 -11.23
N TYR A 71 -21.45 13.25 -10.30
CA TYR A 71 -22.79 13.84 -10.37
C TYR A 71 -22.77 15.37 -10.32
N LEU A 72 -21.98 15.96 -9.41
CA LEU A 72 -21.84 17.42 -9.31
C LEU A 72 -21.25 18.03 -10.57
N LEU A 73 -20.32 17.34 -11.24
CA LEU A 73 -19.64 17.83 -12.43
C LEU A 73 -20.43 17.61 -13.73
N THR A 74 -21.25 16.57 -13.80
CA THR A 74 -21.92 16.15 -15.05
C THR A 74 -23.44 16.16 -15.01
N GLY A 75 -24.03 16.28 -13.82
CA GLY A 75 -25.46 16.12 -13.60
C GLY A 75 -25.97 14.68 -13.73
N LYS A 76 -25.12 13.69 -14.03
CA LYS A 76 -25.50 12.29 -14.22
C LYS A 76 -25.00 11.43 -13.06
N PHE A 77 -25.93 10.90 -12.26
CA PHE A 77 -25.57 10.07 -11.11
C PHE A 77 -25.21 8.64 -11.52
N MET A 78 -25.88 8.05 -12.50
CA MET A 78 -25.55 6.73 -13.03
C MET A 78 -24.77 6.88 -14.35
N ASN A 79 -23.45 6.88 -14.26
CA ASN A 79 -22.53 6.88 -15.39
C ASN A 79 -21.87 5.50 -15.56
N ASP A 80 -21.03 5.33 -16.58
CA ASP A 80 -20.39 4.04 -16.89
C ASP A 80 -19.51 3.52 -15.74
N ALA A 81 -18.99 4.41 -14.89
CA ALA A 81 -18.22 4.07 -13.71
C ALA A 81 -19.06 3.59 -12.51
N PHE A 82 -20.39 3.83 -12.51
CA PHE A 82 -21.28 3.51 -11.40
C PHE A 82 -21.27 2.01 -11.08
N ALA A 83 -21.42 1.16 -12.10
CA ALA A 83 -21.46 -0.30 -11.92
C ALA A 83 -20.15 -0.82 -11.29
N ILE A 84 -19.01 -0.29 -11.71
CA ILE A 84 -17.72 -0.68 -11.14
C ILE A 84 -17.64 -0.34 -9.65
N ARG A 85 -18.09 0.86 -9.25
CA ARG A 85 -18.02 1.31 -7.85
C ARG A 85 -19.01 0.58 -6.95
N PHE A 86 -20.27 0.45 -7.37
CA PHE A 86 -21.35 -0.03 -6.50
C PHE A 86 -21.69 -1.51 -6.67
N GLU A 87 -21.56 -2.08 -7.87
CA GLU A 87 -21.94 -3.48 -8.12
C GLU A 87 -20.75 -4.44 -7.99
N ILE A 88 -19.52 -3.96 -8.25
CA ILE A 88 -18.31 -4.78 -8.17
C ILE A 88 -17.49 -4.44 -6.91
N PHE A 89 -17.03 -3.19 -6.81
CA PHE A 89 -16.06 -2.80 -5.79
C PHE A 89 -16.66 -2.79 -4.37
N LEU A 90 -17.90 -2.32 -4.20
CA LEU A 90 -18.56 -2.26 -2.89
C LEU A 90 -18.80 -3.66 -2.29
N PRO A 91 -19.44 -4.63 -2.99
CA PRO A 91 -19.59 -5.98 -2.45
C PRO A 91 -18.25 -6.64 -2.14
N PHE A 92 -17.26 -6.47 -3.03
CA PHE A 92 -15.90 -6.95 -2.80
C PHE A 92 -15.28 -6.34 -1.53
N SER A 93 -15.38 -5.03 -1.34
CA SER A 93 -14.84 -4.33 -0.18
C SER A 93 -15.50 -4.78 1.12
N LEU A 94 -16.82 -4.90 1.12
CA LEU A 94 -17.59 -5.37 2.28
C LEU A 94 -17.20 -6.80 2.65
N LEU A 95 -17.06 -7.69 1.67
CA LEU A 95 -16.59 -9.05 1.89
C LEU A 95 -15.21 -9.06 2.55
N PHE A 96 -14.26 -8.27 2.05
CA PHE A 96 -12.93 -8.19 2.64
C PHE A 96 -12.93 -7.62 4.06
N ILE A 97 -13.73 -6.58 4.29
CA ILE A 97 -13.91 -6.00 5.63
C ILE A 97 -14.47 -7.06 6.58
N LEU A 98 -15.46 -7.86 6.17
CA LEU A 98 -16.00 -8.96 6.95
C LEU A 98 -14.94 -10.04 7.23
N ILE A 99 -14.13 -10.40 6.22
CA ILE A 99 -13.02 -11.34 6.39
C ILE A 99 -12.06 -10.87 7.49
N THR A 100 -11.83 -9.56 7.63
CA THR A 100 -10.93 -9.04 8.69
C THR A 100 -11.36 -9.39 10.12
N PHE A 101 -12.62 -9.77 10.35
CA PHE A 101 -13.13 -10.19 11.66
C PHE A 101 -12.91 -11.69 11.95
N THR A 102 -12.35 -12.44 10.99
CA THR A 102 -12.09 -13.88 11.13
C THR A 102 -10.64 -14.15 11.50
N ASN A 103 -10.37 -15.33 12.09
CA ASN A 103 -9.00 -15.78 12.38
C ASN A 103 -8.19 -16.03 11.08
N LEU A 104 -8.86 -16.47 10.01
CA LEU A 104 -8.27 -16.64 8.67
C LEU A 104 -7.50 -15.39 8.23
N TYR A 105 -8.02 -14.20 8.56
CA TYR A 105 -7.38 -12.96 8.16
C TYR A 105 -6.02 -12.74 8.82
N ILE A 106 -5.83 -13.16 10.07
CA ILE A 106 -4.54 -13.01 10.77
C ILE A 106 -3.49 -13.91 10.11
N ASP A 107 -3.87 -15.15 9.78
CA ASP A 107 -2.97 -16.15 9.18
C ASP A 107 -2.50 -15.71 7.78
N PHE A 108 -3.36 -15.05 7.02
CA PHE A 108 -3.09 -14.59 5.66
C PHE A 108 -2.95 -13.06 5.53
N PHE A 109 -2.70 -12.35 6.63
CA PHE A 109 -2.79 -10.89 6.73
C PHE A 109 -2.12 -10.13 5.58
N GLN A 110 -0.86 -10.47 5.30
CA GLN A 110 -0.08 -9.79 4.25
C GLN A 110 -0.66 -10.01 2.86
N TYR A 111 -1.07 -11.24 2.55
CA TYR A 111 -1.61 -11.61 1.25
C TYR A 111 -3.01 -11.03 1.02
N LEU A 112 -3.87 -11.06 2.05
CA LEU A 112 -5.22 -10.51 1.96
C LEU A 112 -5.20 -8.99 1.84
N ASN A 113 -4.34 -8.28 2.58
CA ASN A 113 -4.19 -6.83 2.42
C ASN A 113 -3.62 -6.45 1.07
N LEU A 114 -2.63 -7.20 0.59
CA LEU A 114 -2.09 -6.99 -0.74
C LEU A 114 -3.16 -7.20 -1.82
N LEU A 115 -3.94 -8.28 -1.73
CA LEU A 115 -5.05 -8.55 -2.64
C LEU A 115 -6.13 -7.47 -2.60
N TRP A 116 -6.49 -6.99 -1.41
CA TRP A 116 -7.45 -5.90 -1.26
C TRP A 116 -6.92 -4.59 -1.88
N ILE A 117 -5.64 -4.25 -1.67
CA ILE A 117 -4.99 -3.09 -2.30
C ILE A 117 -5.00 -3.23 -3.82
N PHE A 118 -4.70 -4.41 -4.35
CA PHE A 118 -4.73 -4.68 -5.80
C PHE A 118 -6.13 -4.45 -6.37
N MET A 119 -7.15 -5.04 -5.77
CA MET A 119 -8.53 -4.94 -6.25
C MET A 119 -9.08 -3.52 -6.12
N THR A 120 -8.75 -2.82 -5.05
CA THR A 120 -9.10 -1.40 -4.86
C THR A 120 -8.47 -0.52 -5.93
N SER A 121 -7.19 -0.77 -6.21
CA SER A 121 -6.45 0.00 -7.22
C SER A 121 -6.91 -0.32 -8.64
N LEU A 122 -7.21 -1.59 -8.94
CA LEU A 122 -7.80 -1.99 -10.22
C LEU A 122 -9.19 -1.37 -10.40
N GLY A 123 -10.01 -1.35 -9.35
CA GLY A 123 -11.29 -0.63 -9.36
C GLY A 123 -11.09 0.86 -9.67
N GLY A 124 -10.13 1.52 -9.01
CA GLY A 124 -9.79 2.92 -9.29
C GLY A 124 -9.29 3.15 -10.72
N ILE A 125 -8.44 2.26 -11.24
CA ILE A 125 -7.94 2.29 -12.62
C ILE A 125 -9.11 2.19 -13.62
N ILE A 126 -9.98 1.19 -13.47
CA ILE A 126 -11.11 0.99 -14.39
C ILE A 126 -12.07 2.19 -14.30
N THR A 127 -12.30 2.69 -13.08
CA THR A 127 -13.08 3.90 -12.86
C THR A 127 -12.47 5.10 -13.61
N ALA A 128 -11.14 5.26 -13.62
CA ALA A 128 -10.48 6.33 -14.35
C ALA A 128 -10.68 6.25 -15.88
N ILE A 129 -10.84 5.04 -16.43
CA ILE A 129 -11.13 4.84 -17.86
C ILE A 129 -12.58 5.22 -18.18
N LEU A 130 -13.51 4.90 -17.28
CA LEU A 130 -14.96 5.05 -17.50
C LEU A 130 -15.54 6.36 -16.96
N CYS A 131 -14.76 7.14 -16.22
CA CYS A 131 -15.26 8.38 -15.63
C CYS A 131 -15.40 9.49 -16.68
N PRO A 132 -16.26 10.48 -16.42
CA PRO A 132 -16.27 11.70 -17.19
C PRO A 132 -14.90 12.42 -17.15
N GLU A 133 -14.49 13.04 -18.25
CA GLU A 133 -13.19 13.72 -18.37
C GLU A 133 -12.95 14.74 -17.24
N ALA A 134 -13.99 15.47 -16.83
CA ALA A 134 -13.91 16.45 -15.74
C ALA A 134 -13.56 15.83 -14.37
N SER A 135 -13.87 14.54 -14.17
CA SER A 135 -13.65 13.83 -12.90
C SER A 135 -12.28 13.15 -12.84
N LEU A 136 -11.66 12.93 -13.99
CA LEU A 136 -10.39 12.21 -14.13
C LEU A 136 -9.26 12.76 -13.22
N PRO A 137 -9.03 14.08 -13.08
CA PRO A 137 -7.98 14.58 -12.19
C PRO A 137 -8.20 14.18 -10.72
N PHE A 138 -9.45 14.17 -10.25
CA PHE A 138 -9.79 13.78 -8.87
C PHE A 138 -9.53 12.30 -8.63
N ILE A 139 -9.83 11.45 -9.61
CA ILE A 139 -9.57 10.02 -9.53
C ILE A 139 -8.07 9.75 -9.50
N LEU A 140 -7.29 10.36 -10.40
CA LEU A 140 -5.83 10.18 -10.44
C LEU A 140 -5.16 10.67 -9.16
N ALA A 141 -5.59 11.81 -8.61
CA ALA A 141 -5.10 12.32 -7.34
C ALA A 141 -5.44 11.36 -6.18
N SER A 142 -6.67 10.84 -6.14
CA SER A 142 -7.11 9.88 -5.12
C SER A 142 -6.31 8.58 -5.18
N MET A 143 -6.00 8.08 -6.37
CA MET A 143 -5.16 6.90 -6.56
C MET A 143 -3.71 7.13 -6.10
N ALA A 144 -3.13 8.28 -6.43
CA ALA A 144 -1.79 8.63 -5.97
C ALA A 144 -1.72 8.69 -4.42
N LEU A 145 -2.71 9.32 -3.79
CA LEU A 145 -2.83 9.34 -2.33
C LEU A 145 -3.01 7.94 -1.75
N PHE A 146 -3.83 7.10 -2.38
CA PHE A 146 -4.04 5.72 -1.96
C PHE A 146 -2.74 4.89 -2.02
N PHE A 147 -1.96 5.01 -3.10
CA PHE A 147 -0.66 4.33 -3.22
C PHE A 147 0.30 4.74 -2.09
N ILE A 148 0.43 6.04 -1.83
CA ILE A 148 1.28 6.54 -0.74
C ILE A 148 0.79 6.03 0.62
N ALA A 149 -0.51 6.18 0.87
CA ALA A 149 -1.16 5.71 2.10
C ALA A 149 -0.96 4.20 2.31
N SER A 150 -0.92 3.41 1.24
CA SER A 150 -0.87 1.96 1.36
C SER A 150 0.41 1.41 1.99
N PHE A 151 1.51 2.17 1.92
CA PHE A 151 2.77 1.82 2.60
C PHE A 151 2.68 1.89 4.13
N VAL A 152 1.71 2.63 4.67
CA VAL A 152 1.63 2.94 6.10
C VAL A 152 0.35 2.41 6.74
N LEU A 153 -0.79 2.59 6.08
CA LEU A 153 -2.09 2.46 6.72
C LEU A 153 -2.60 1.01 6.82
N PHE A 154 -2.23 0.15 5.87
CA PHE A 154 -2.74 -1.24 5.80
C PHE A 154 -1.83 -2.28 6.46
N GLY A 155 -0.78 -1.85 7.17
CA GLY A 155 0.07 -2.77 7.95
C GLY A 155 0.87 -3.78 7.12
N LEU A 156 1.01 -3.57 5.81
CA LEU A 156 1.87 -4.38 4.97
C LEU A 156 3.32 -4.24 5.42
N LYS A 157 4.09 -5.33 5.33
CA LYS A 157 5.55 -5.23 5.43
C LYS A 157 6.06 -4.35 4.27
N PRO A 158 7.10 -3.53 4.48
CA PRO A 158 7.61 -2.58 3.50
C PRO A 158 7.83 -3.18 2.12
N TYR A 159 8.36 -4.41 2.06
CA TYR A 159 8.63 -5.06 0.79
C TYR A 159 7.35 -5.55 0.07
N PHE A 160 6.34 -6.01 0.80
CA PHE A 160 5.05 -6.36 0.20
C PHE A 160 4.36 -5.12 -0.36
N ALA A 161 4.37 -4.01 0.40
CA ALA A 161 3.87 -2.74 -0.08
C ALA A 161 4.63 -2.25 -1.31
N LEU A 162 5.97 -2.36 -1.32
CA LEU A 162 6.79 -1.97 -2.47
C LEU A 162 6.46 -2.78 -3.72
N ILE A 163 6.40 -4.10 -3.62
CA ILE A 163 6.08 -4.98 -4.75
C ILE A 163 4.68 -4.66 -5.29
N GLY A 164 3.68 -4.59 -4.40
CA GLY A 164 2.31 -4.28 -4.76
C GLY A 164 2.18 -2.94 -5.48
N ASN A 165 2.70 -1.87 -4.87
CA ASN A 165 2.64 -0.53 -5.45
C ASN A 165 3.45 -0.41 -6.74
N THR A 166 4.56 -1.13 -6.90
CA THR A 166 5.33 -1.13 -8.14
C THR A 166 4.51 -1.71 -9.29
N ILE A 167 3.87 -2.87 -9.07
CA ILE A 167 3.02 -3.51 -10.08
C ILE A 167 1.85 -2.57 -10.45
N LEU A 168 1.21 -1.96 -9.44
CA LEU A 168 0.09 -1.04 -9.64
C LEU A 168 0.50 0.24 -10.36
N ALA A 169 1.66 0.81 -10.02
CA ALA A 169 2.21 2.00 -10.68
C ALA A 169 2.52 1.71 -12.16
N ILE A 170 3.11 0.55 -12.47
CA ILE A 170 3.35 0.11 -13.85
C ILE A 170 2.03 -0.05 -14.60
N GLY A 171 1.04 -0.71 -13.99
CA GLY A 171 -0.27 -0.90 -14.59
C GLY A 171 -0.99 0.42 -14.89
N LEU A 172 -0.97 1.35 -13.93
CA LEU A 172 -1.52 2.69 -14.11
C LEU A 172 -0.81 3.44 -15.25
N LEU A 173 0.53 3.45 -15.25
CA LEU A 173 1.30 4.12 -16.29
C LEU A 173 1.00 3.53 -17.68
N TRP A 174 0.93 2.21 -17.79
CA TRP A 174 0.59 1.52 -19.04
C TRP A 174 -0.78 1.96 -19.57
N ILE A 175 -1.78 2.08 -18.69
CA ILE A 175 -3.14 2.52 -19.08
C ILE A 175 -3.14 3.99 -19.49
N LEU A 176 -2.49 4.87 -18.71
CA LEU A 176 -2.42 6.30 -19.02
C LEU A 176 -1.76 6.57 -20.39
N ILE A 177 -0.75 5.77 -20.75
CA ILE A 177 -0.09 5.86 -22.05
C ILE A 177 -1.00 5.31 -23.17
N ASN A 178 -1.57 4.11 -23.01
CA ASN A 178 -2.36 3.47 -24.09
C ASN A 178 -3.69 4.18 -24.37
N GLN A 179 -4.33 4.73 -23.33
CA GLN A 179 -5.56 5.51 -23.48
C GLN A 179 -5.29 6.95 -23.94
N LYS A 180 -4.02 7.31 -24.21
CA LYS A 180 -3.60 8.67 -24.61
C LYS A 180 -4.05 9.76 -23.63
N ILE A 181 -4.28 9.39 -22.37
CA ILE A 181 -4.62 10.32 -21.28
C ILE A 181 -3.39 11.19 -20.96
N LEU A 182 -2.19 10.59 -21.02
CA LEU A 182 -0.95 11.27 -20.71
C LEU A 182 -0.27 11.82 -21.96
N HIS A 183 -0.08 13.14 -22.02
CA HIS A 183 0.70 13.76 -23.08
C HIS A 183 2.18 13.32 -23.00
N PRO A 184 2.84 12.98 -24.13
CA PRO A 184 4.20 12.38 -24.12
C PRO A 184 5.26 13.16 -23.37
N SER A 185 5.15 14.49 -23.30
CA SER A 185 6.08 15.35 -22.56
C SER A 185 6.07 15.11 -21.05
N TYR A 186 4.99 14.56 -20.50
CA TYR A 186 4.84 14.33 -19.06
C TYR A 186 5.15 12.87 -18.64
N THR A 187 5.37 11.96 -19.59
CA THR A 187 5.67 10.55 -19.30
C THR A 187 6.90 10.39 -18.41
N TRP A 188 8.02 11.00 -18.79
CA TRP A 188 9.25 10.92 -18.00
C TRP A 188 9.13 11.58 -16.62
N PRO A 189 8.59 12.80 -16.48
CA PRO A 189 8.30 13.39 -15.18
C PRO A 189 7.46 12.50 -14.27
N ILE A 190 6.40 11.86 -14.80
CA ILE A 190 5.54 10.97 -14.00
C ILE A 190 6.29 9.71 -13.58
N ILE A 191 7.10 9.11 -14.46
CA ILE A 191 7.92 7.95 -14.10
C ILE A 191 8.86 8.29 -12.94
N ILE A 192 9.56 9.43 -13.02
CA ILE A 192 10.47 9.89 -11.95
C ILE A 192 9.69 10.12 -10.64
N LEU A 193 8.52 10.74 -10.72
CA LEU A 193 7.68 10.99 -9.56
C LEU A 193 7.22 9.68 -8.90
N LEU A 194 6.79 8.69 -9.69
CA LEU A 194 6.43 7.35 -9.21
C LEU A 194 7.62 6.66 -8.52
N PHE A 195 8.83 6.75 -9.09
CA PHE A 195 10.03 6.22 -8.44
C PHE A 195 10.32 6.88 -7.09
N ILE A 196 10.22 8.21 -7.02
CA ILE A 196 10.38 8.95 -5.76
C ILE A 196 9.34 8.48 -4.74
N PHE A 197 8.08 8.33 -5.15
CA PHE A 197 7.03 7.86 -4.25
C PHE A 197 7.26 6.44 -3.74
N LEU A 198 7.72 5.51 -4.59
CA LEU A 198 8.04 4.15 -4.17
C LEU A 198 9.19 4.13 -3.14
N ILE A 199 10.24 4.94 -3.36
CA ILE A 199 11.39 5.02 -2.45
C ILE A 199 10.98 5.65 -1.11
N VAL A 200 10.29 6.79 -1.15
CA VAL A 200 9.86 7.51 0.05
C VAL A 200 8.83 6.69 0.83
N GLY A 201 7.85 6.09 0.13
CA GLY A 201 6.84 5.22 0.73
C GLY A 201 7.47 4.00 1.40
N TYR A 202 8.40 3.33 0.73
CA TYR A 202 9.15 2.21 1.32
C TYR A 202 9.90 2.64 2.58
N TYR A 203 10.63 3.76 2.52
CA TYR A 203 11.38 4.25 3.66
C TYR A 203 10.49 4.62 4.85
N ALA A 204 9.34 5.26 4.60
CA ALA A 204 8.37 5.60 5.62
C ALA A 204 7.78 4.35 6.29
N GLY A 205 7.31 3.38 5.51
CA GLY A 205 6.80 2.11 6.02
C GLY A 205 7.89 1.34 6.80
N TRP A 206 9.11 1.34 6.28
CA TRP A 206 10.27 0.71 6.93
C TRP A 206 10.58 1.36 8.28
N LYS A 207 10.55 2.69 8.38
CA LYS A 207 10.78 3.39 9.66
C LYS A 207 9.73 3.06 10.70
N ILE A 208 8.47 3.01 10.30
CA ILE A 208 7.36 2.67 11.19
C ILE A 208 7.52 1.24 11.69
N GLU A 209 7.76 0.27 10.79
CA GLU A 209 7.94 -1.12 11.19
C GLU A 209 9.19 -1.32 12.08
N LEU A 210 10.27 -0.57 11.83
CA LEU A 210 11.44 -0.60 12.71
C LEU A 210 11.10 -0.12 14.13
N LEU A 211 10.31 0.94 14.28
CA LEU A 211 9.89 1.45 15.58
C LEU A 211 9.04 0.43 16.35
N GLU A 212 8.11 -0.23 15.66
CA GLU A 212 7.28 -1.29 16.26
C GLU A 212 8.13 -2.49 16.70
N ARG A 213 9.11 -2.90 15.88
CA ARG A 213 10.04 -3.98 16.23
C ARG A 213 10.95 -3.61 17.39
N LYS A 214 11.37 -2.34 17.49
CA LYS A 214 12.11 -1.78 18.64
C LYS A 214 11.29 -1.88 19.93
N LEU A 215 10.03 -1.46 19.88
CA LEU A 215 9.09 -1.53 21.00
C LEU A 215 8.87 -2.97 21.46
N TYR A 216 8.64 -3.89 20.52
CA TYR A 216 8.50 -5.31 20.84
C TYR A 216 9.77 -5.87 21.51
N TRP A 217 10.94 -5.57 20.94
CA TRP A 217 12.21 -6.10 21.44
C TRP A 217 12.57 -5.56 22.84
N SER A 218 12.25 -4.30 23.14
CA SER A 218 12.49 -3.72 24.47
C SER A 218 11.61 -4.38 25.54
N VAL A 219 10.32 -4.60 25.24
CA VAL A 219 9.38 -5.29 26.15
C VAL A 219 9.79 -6.74 26.35
N LYS A 220 10.20 -7.44 25.29
CA LYS A 220 10.65 -8.83 25.38
C LYS A 220 11.87 -8.98 26.29
N LYS A 221 12.86 -8.08 26.16
CA LYS A 221 14.03 -8.06 27.04
C LYS A 221 13.67 -7.85 28.50
N GLN A 222 12.72 -6.96 28.81
CA GLN A 222 12.27 -6.72 30.18
C GLN A 222 11.60 -7.94 30.82
N LYS A 223 10.93 -8.79 30.04
CA LYS A 223 10.28 -10.02 30.54
C LYS A 223 11.24 -11.20 30.73
N SER A 224 12.45 -11.12 30.18
CA SER A 224 13.47 -12.18 30.28
C SER A 224 14.46 -11.97 31.45
N PHE A 225 14.32 -10.87 32.19
CA PHE A 225 15.00 -10.61 33.46
C PHE A 225 13.99 -10.75 34.60
#